data_AF-A0A3D1UZ27-F1
#
_entry.id   AF-A0A3D1UZ27-F1
#
_cell.length_a   1.000
_cell.length_b   1.000
_cell.length_c   1.000
_cell.angle_alpha   90.00
_cell.angle_beta   90.00
_cell.angle_gamma   90.00
#
_symmetry.space_group_name_H-M   'P 1'
#
loop_
_entity.id
_entity.type
_entity.pdbx_description
1 polymer ?
#
loop_
_entity_poly.entity_id
_entity_poly.type
_entity_poly.pdbx_seq_one_letter_code
_entity_poly.pdbx_strand_id
1 'polypeptide(L)'
;MQIFLFRKPLIPALVIITVTIMTQLLTWGKIQNILCFCFIFAIPVLMAFIGFRTEKQKSSKRKFYFSLSGGICIAMLSGVICALFLLDENPPTYTLNLQLIEATASTPISFPFFGGFACFTAFVYLCFFYGRISRKNTGSALLLSFSYLIFIPLCLSFFTVGFLTFFFSGESLYNAVFVPFYQPCWIFIFAFSVILIRIIFADSQAELTWKRNTLELLILAAVSAVLWGTAHIYSVYLKYATLTEVERQGILWNPEEYFAFMKGQKNGAEVIRNLEKQKEKIDGGKTSNLPHESIRNWLAGNNRKPEQLVTEQEKAEEIAKLQTPEYEKFFQTLKSLEQYDNYQFIHSFGWDTELPHLNSIRSFMRRITGRAAVAHYQKQSEKVIPYLKDGLPLEKSLRQEPCLISELVRIGIVSILVNAVVKLGPDSREYLPDYRMFLSWMQSLTFTHLEDSVLMSAYQLSRNISFNDPIGTTDSDTVIRSLPKWIMQPLEIKGMVNHIQASMSLRKECMELIGKPQIPMPRPVAMKHLGLEKSYHDIMLKFRSAKDANETALALKIYRVEHGSYPKTTRELVPEILKNLPLDPLTGQPYVYRRLNHHTFELEYYSRKNSKPVIFSSIPSY
;
A
#
# COMPACT_ATOMS: atom_id res chain seq x y z
N MET A 1 -52.96 50.24 -18.93
CA MET A 1 -51.57 50.62 -19.20
C MET A 1 -50.68 49.91 -18.18
N GLN A 2 -50.02 48.83 -18.63
CA GLN A 2 -49.02 48.05 -17.88
C GLN A 2 -47.85 48.98 -17.47
N ILE A 3 -47.17 48.78 -16.34
CA ILE A 3 -46.03 47.86 -16.20
C ILE A 3 -45.85 47.53 -14.71
N PHE A 4 -46.00 46.24 -14.37
CA PHE A 4 -45.60 45.64 -13.10
C PHE A 4 -44.09 45.32 -13.18
N LEU A 5 -43.22 46.11 -12.53
CA LEU A 5 -41.79 45.82 -12.41
C LEU A 5 -41.49 45.11 -11.07
N PHE A 6 -41.19 43.81 -11.18
CA PHE A 6 -40.40 42.96 -10.29
C PHE A 6 -40.52 43.12 -8.76
N ARG A 7 -41.44 42.35 -8.16
CA ARG A 7 -41.25 41.79 -6.80
C ARG A 7 -40.97 40.29 -6.89
N LYS A 8 -39.68 39.95 -6.78
CA LYS A 8 -39.04 38.63 -6.49
C LYS A 8 -39.48 37.44 -7.36
N PRO A 9 -38.59 36.97 -8.27
CA PRO A 9 -37.68 35.88 -7.89
C PRO A 9 -36.28 36.08 -8.50
N LEU A 10 -35.58 37.15 -8.13
CA LEU A 10 -34.20 37.37 -8.60
C LEU A 10 -33.23 36.32 -8.02
N ILE A 11 -33.50 35.84 -6.80
CA ILE A 11 -32.60 34.93 -6.07
C ILE A 11 -32.64 33.50 -6.63
N PRO A 12 -33.81 32.86 -6.86
CA PRO A 12 -33.85 31.55 -7.53
C PRO A 12 -33.27 31.60 -8.95
N ALA A 13 -33.53 32.69 -9.68
CA ALA A 13 -33.01 32.88 -11.04
C ALA A 13 -31.48 33.02 -11.06
N LEU A 14 -30.89 33.79 -10.13
CA LEU A 14 -29.44 33.88 -9.97
C LEU A 14 -28.83 32.52 -9.59
N VAL A 15 -29.45 31.76 -8.68
CA VAL A 15 -28.99 30.42 -8.30
C VAL A 15 -29.01 29.47 -9.51
N ILE A 16 -30.08 29.48 -10.30
CA ILE A 16 -30.19 28.63 -11.50
C ILE A 16 -29.18 29.06 -12.56
N ILE A 17 -29.02 30.36 -12.81
CA ILE A 17 -28.04 30.87 -13.78
C ILE A 17 -26.61 30.54 -13.36
N THR A 18 -26.29 30.68 -12.07
CA THR A 18 -24.97 30.30 -11.53
C THR A 18 -24.74 28.80 -11.66
N VAL A 19 -25.72 27.95 -11.28
CA VAL A 19 -25.62 26.49 -11.45
C VAL A 19 -25.42 26.10 -12.93
N THR A 20 -26.15 26.72 -13.87
CA THR A 20 -26.04 26.43 -15.31
C THR A 20 -24.70 26.86 -15.91
N ILE A 21 -24.20 28.05 -15.55
CA ILE A 21 -22.87 28.53 -15.97
C ILE A 21 -21.77 27.64 -15.36
N MET A 22 -21.98 27.12 -14.14
CA MET A 22 -21.07 26.18 -13.49
C MET A 22 -21.01 24.82 -14.19
N THR A 23 -22.13 24.27 -14.62
CA THR A 23 -22.16 23.02 -15.40
C THR A 23 -21.38 23.16 -16.72
N GLN A 24 -21.40 24.34 -17.32
CA GLN A 24 -20.67 24.63 -18.56
C GLN A 24 -19.17 24.89 -18.36
N LEU A 25 -18.73 25.41 -17.21
CA LEU A 25 -17.31 25.63 -16.91
C LEU A 25 -16.60 24.36 -16.41
N LEU A 26 -17.33 23.42 -15.80
CA LEU A 26 -16.82 22.14 -15.27
C LEU A 26 -16.43 21.14 -16.37
N THR A 27 -16.95 21.28 -17.58
CA THR A 27 -16.62 20.42 -18.73
C THR A 27 -15.27 20.75 -19.37
N TRP A 28 -14.58 21.83 -18.95
CA TRP A 28 -13.28 22.24 -19.49
C TRP A 28 -12.13 21.74 -18.59
N GLY A 29 -11.67 20.52 -18.89
CA GLY A 29 -10.97 19.63 -17.95
C GLY A 29 -9.47 19.84 -17.74
N LYS A 30 -9.02 20.95 -17.14
CA LYS A 30 -7.63 21.02 -16.60
C LYS A 30 -7.44 21.70 -15.23
N ILE A 31 -8.48 22.26 -14.61
CA ILE A 31 -8.38 22.92 -13.30
C ILE A 31 -9.53 22.46 -12.38
N GLN A 32 -9.74 21.15 -12.25
CA GLN A 32 -10.99 20.64 -11.69
C GLN A 32 -11.05 20.65 -10.16
N ASN A 33 -10.00 20.26 -9.42
CA ASN A 33 -10.13 20.07 -7.98
C ASN A 33 -10.13 21.37 -7.16
N ILE A 34 -9.24 22.32 -7.48
CA ILE A 34 -9.10 23.56 -6.69
C ILE A 34 -10.25 24.55 -6.97
N LEU A 35 -10.69 24.69 -8.23
CA LEU A 35 -11.83 25.55 -8.56
C LEU A 35 -13.14 24.98 -8.01
N CYS A 36 -13.39 23.66 -8.14
CA CYS A 36 -14.54 23.03 -7.47
C CYS A 36 -14.54 23.33 -5.97
N PHE A 37 -13.39 23.18 -5.30
CA PHE A 37 -13.25 23.47 -3.87
C PHE A 37 -13.53 24.95 -3.56
N CYS A 38 -12.90 25.89 -4.26
CA CYS A 38 -13.14 27.32 -4.03
C CYS A 38 -14.62 27.71 -4.21
N PHE A 39 -15.33 27.11 -5.17
CA PHE A 39 -16.73 27.43 -5.43
C PHE A 39 -17.72 26.74 -4.47
N ILE A 40 -17.42 25.50 -4.05
CA ILE A 40 -18.19 24.76 -3.03
C ILE A 40 -18.25 25.53 -1.70
N PHE A 41 -17.16 26.21 -1.31
CA PHE A 41 -17.10 27.00 -0.10
C PHE A 41 -17.61 28.45 -0.28
N ALA A 42 -17.46 29.03 -1.47
CA ALA A 42 -17.87 30.42 -1.75
C ALA A 42 -19.39 30.61 -1.86
N ILE A 43 -20.12 29.65 -2.42
CA ILE A 43 -21.57 29.77 -2.66
C ILE A 43 -22.39 29.80 -1.35
N PRO A 44 -22.16 28.89 -0.37
CA PRO A 44 -22.82 28.97 0.93
C PRO A 44 -22.55 30.30 1.65
N VAL A 45 -21.32 30.81 1.57
CA VAL A 45 -20.92 32.09 2.17
C VAL A 45 -21.63 33.26 1.50
N LEU A 46 -21.70 33.28 0.17
CA LEU A 46 -22.39 34.31 -0.60
C LEU A 46 -23.91 34.30 -0.33
N MET A 47 -24.52 33.12 -0.31
CA MET A 47 -25.95 32.93 0.00
C MET A 47 -26.27 33.37 1.44
N ALA A 48 -25.44 33.00 2.41
CA ALA A 48 -25.58 33.45 3.79
C ALA A 48 -25.44 34.97 3.92
N PHE A 49 -24.50 35.58 3.18
CA PHE A 49 -24.32 37.03 3.14
C PHE A 49 -25.50 37.77 2.51
N ILE A 50 -26.08 37.23 1.43
CA ILE A 50 -27.29 37.78 0.79
C ILE A 50 -28.51 37.64 1.73
N GLY A 51 -28.65 36.50 2.41
CA GLY A 51 -29.65 36.30 3.46
C GLY A 51 -29.51 37.32 4.59
N PHE A 52 -28.29 37.52 5.09
CA PHE A 52 -27.95 38.51 6.10
C PHE A 52 -28.35 39.95 5.71
N ARG A 53 -28.18 40.33 4.44
CA ARG A 53 -28.57 41.66 3.91
C ARG A 53 -30.08 41.85 3.77
N THR A 54 -30.83 40.77 3.57
CA THR A 54 -32.26 40.82 3.24
C THR A 54 -33.19 40.63 4.44
N GLU A 55 -32.70 40.04 5.54
CA GLU A 55 -33.48 39.86 6.76
C GLU A 55 -33.50 41.12 7.66
N LYS A 56 -34.71 41.66 7.91
CA LYS A 56 -34.92 42.63 9.00
C LYS A 56 -34.76 41.90 10.35
N GLN A 57 -34.16 42.58 11.33
CA GLN A 57 -33.84 42.07 12.69
C GLN A 57 -35.02 41.45 13.46
N LYS A 58 -36.26 41.57 12.98
CA LYS A 58 -37.44 40.91 13.53
C LYS A 58 -37.83 39.71 12.66
N SER A 59 -37.33 38.54 13.02
CA SER A 59 -37.69 37.26 12.39
C SER A 59 -38.03 36.26 13.49
N SER A 60 -39.26 35.74 13.50
CA SER A 60 -39.68 34.73 14.48
C SER A 60 -38.94 33.40 14.25
N LYS A 61 -38.78 32.59 15.31
CA LYS A 61 -38.11 31.27 15.27
C LYS A 61 -38.55 30.41 14.06
N ARG A 62 -39.79 30.55 13.57
CA ARG A 62 -40.34 29.84 12.39
C ARG A 62 -39.66 30.16 11.06
N LYS A 63 -39.31 31.42 10.79
CA LYS A 63 -38.65 31.81 9.52
C LYS A 63 -37.20 31.31 9.45
N PHE A 64 -36.54 31.23 10.60
CA PHE A 64 -35.21 30.63 10.77
C PHE A 64 -35.21 29.14 10.40
N TYR A 65 -36.12 28.33 10.94
CA TYR A 65 -36.18 26.90 10.64
C TYR A 65 -36.48 26.62 9.16
N PHE A 66 -37.30 27.45 8.50
CA PHE A 66 -37.61 27.32 7.07
C PHE A 66 -36.41 27.64 6.16
N SER A 67 -35.64 28.67 6.50
CA SER A 67 -34.41 29.02 5.77
C SER A 67 -33.30 27.99 6.00
N LEU A 68 -33.17 27.48 7.24
CA LEU A 68 -32.20 26.45 7.60
C LEU A 68 -32.50 25.13 6.86
N SER A 69 -33.77 24.70 6.79
CA SER A 69 -34.17 23.52 6.02
C SER A 69 -33.88 23.68 4.52
N GLY A 70 -34.11 24.88 3.95
CA GLY A 70 -33.79 25.16 2.56
C GLY A 70 -32.29 25.06 2.25
N GLY A 71 -31.44 25.59 3.15
CA GLY A 71 -29.97 25.49 3.02
C GLY A 71 -29.46 24.06 3.15
N ILE A 72 -30.02 23.27 4.08
CA ILE A 72 -29.69 21.86 4.26
C ILE A 72 -30.08 21.06 3.00
N CYS A 73 -31.27 21.28 2.45
CA CYS A 73 -31.71 20.61 1.21
C CYS A 73 -30.80 20.92 0.01
N ILE A 74 -30.38 22.18 -0.17
CA ILE A 74 -29.47 22.58 -1.24
C ILE A 74 -28.09 21.91 -1.06
N ALA A 75 -27.59 21.82 0.17
CA ALA A 75 -26.31 21.17 0.46
C ALA A 75 -26.34 19.64 0.22
N MET A 76 -27.47 18.99 0.53
CA MET A 76 -27.68 17.57 0.21
C MET A 76 -27.71 17.36 -1.31
N LEU A 77 -28.38 18.23 -2.06
CA LEU A 77 -28.46 18.15 -3.52
C LEU A 77 -27.09 18.34 -4.20
N SER A 78 -26.30 19.33 -3.76
CA SER A 78 -24.95 19.57 -4.31
C SER A 78 -23.98 18.44 -3.98
N GLY A 79 -24.10 17.82 -2.80
CA GLY A 79 -23.32 16.63 -2.43
C GLY A 79 -23.58 15.47 -3.40
N VAL A 80 -24.86 15.16 -3.67
CA VAL A 80 -25.25 14.10 -4.61
C VAL A 80 -24.70 14.35 -6.02
N ILE A 81 -24.75 15.60 -6.51
CA ILE A 81 -24.22 15.95 -7.83
C ILE A 81 -22.70 15.72 -7.90
N CYS A 82 -21.93 16.13 -6.88
CA CYS A 82 -20.48 15.87 -6.85
C CYS A 82 -20.14 14.37 -6.81
N ALA A 83 -20.93 13.55 -6.11
CA ALA A 83 -20.70 12.11 -6.07
C ALA A 83 -20.95 11.43 -7.42
N LEU A 84 -21.95 11.90 -8.17
CA LEU A 84 -22.18 11.45 -9.54
C LEU A 84 -21.02 11.81 -10.47
N PHE A 85 -20.34 12.94 -10.25
CA PHE A 85 -19.13 13.32 -11.01
C PHE A 85 -17.88 12.55 -10.61
N LEU A 86 -17.70 12.21 -9.32
CA LEU A 86 -16.58 11.39 -8.85
C LEU A 86 -16.68 9.91 -9.29
N LEU A 87 -17.89 9.47 -9.65
CA LEU A 87 -18.15 8.15 -10.20
C LEU A 87 -18.02 8.10 -11.73
N ASP A 88 -17.85 9.24 -12.40
CA ASP A 88 -17.72 9.34 -13.86
C ASP A 88 -16.24 9.26 -14.29
N GLU A 89 -15.98 8.53 -15.37
CA GLU A 89 -14.78 7.73 -15.60
C GLU A 89 -13.52 8.49 -16.08
N ASN A 90 -12.39 8.21 -15.41
CA ASN A 90 -11.02 7.92 -15.92
C ASN A 90 -9.93 8.51 -15.00
N PRO A 91 -9.32 7.73 -14.08
CA PRO A 91 -8.29 8.25 -13.19
C PRO A 91 -6.87 8.06 -13.74
N PRO A 92 -6.00 9.09 -13.70
CA PRO A 92 -4.57 8.87 -13.58
C PRO A 92 -4.25 8.40 -12.14
N THR A 93 -3.18 7.61 -12.03
CA THR A 93 -2.50 7.09 -10.82
C THR A 93 -3.20 6.00 -9.97
N TYR A 94 -2.46 4.88 -9.83
CA TYR A 94 -2.90 3.54 -9.42
C TYR A 94 -2.92 3.32 -7.89
N THR A 95 -2.29 4.19 -7.09
CA THR A 95 -2.04 3.96 -5.65
C THR A 95 -3.08 4.59 -4.73
N LEU A 96 -3.49 5.85 -4.98
CA LEU A 96 -4.50 6.53 -4.17
C LEU A 96 -5.90 5.93 -4.40
N ASN A 97 -6.17 5.50 -5.63
CA ASN A 97 -7.44 4.91 -6.02
C ASN A 97 -7.59 3.44 -5.61
N LEU A 98 -6.54 2.66 -5.40
CA LEU A 98 -6.74 1.29 -4.87
C LEU A 98 -7.26 1.32 -3.43
N GLN A 99 -6.78 2.26 -2.61
CA GLN A 99 -7.32 2.50 -1.27
C GLN A 99 -8.73 3.10 -1.32
N LEU A 100 -8.99 4.07 -2.21
CA LEU A 100 -10.34 4.64 -2.38
C LEU A 100 -11.34 3.66 -2.99
N ILE A 101 -10.96 2.82 -3.96
CA ILE A 101 -11.82 1.86 -4.67
C ILE A 101 -12.08 0.64 -3.79
N GLU A 102 -11.08 0.06 -3.11
CA GLU A 102 -11.35 -1.02 -2.14
C GLU A 102 -12.18 -0.51 -0.96
N ALA A 103 -11.96 0.73 -0.50
CA ALA A 103 -12.75 1.31 0.60
C ALA A 103 -14.17 1.75 0.17
N THR A 104 -14.36 2.27 -1.04
CA THR A 104 -15.69 2.63 -1.58
C THR A 104 -16.50 1.42 -2.03
N ALA A 105 -15.85 0.34 -2.48
CA ALA A 105 -16.52 -0.91 -2.84
C ALA A 105 -17.06 -1.69 -1.63
N SER A 106 -16.65 -1.36 -0.40
CA SER A 106 -16.99 -2.14 0.80
C SER A 106 -17.47 -1.37 2.03
N THR A 107 -17.44 -0.02 2.08
CA THR A 107 -17.90 0.74 3.27
C THR A 107 -18.65 2.05 2.95
N PRO A 108 -19.52 2.55 3.85
CA PRO A 108 -20.42 3.71 3.65
C PRO A 108 -19.67 5.05 3.80
N ILE A 109 -18.61 5.26 3.03
CA ILE A 109 -17.83 6.52 3.01
C ILE A 109 -18.69 7.71 2.53
N SER A 110 -19.78 7.42 1.81
CA SER A 110 -20.76 8.40 1.36
C SER A 110 -21.41 9.19 2.50
N PHE A 111 -21.76 8.55 3.61
CA PHE A 111 -22.61 9.18 4.64
C PHE A 111 -21.91 10.30 5.44
N PRO A 112 -20.68 10.10 5.97
CA PRO A 112 -19.95 11.13 6.72
C PRO A 112 -19.54 12.31 5.83
N PHE A 113 -19.21 12.04 4.57
CA PHE A 113 -18.85 13.06 3.60
C PHE A 113 -20.04 13.99 3.29
N PHE A 114 -21.21 13.42 2.98
CA PHE A 114 -22.43 14.20 2.75
C PHE A 114 -22.90 14.93 4.02
N GLY A 115 -22.85 14.26 5.17
CA GLY A 115 -23.19 14.84 6.46
C GLY A 115 -22.30 16.03 6.84
N GLY A 116 -20.99 15.90 6.65
CA GLY A 116 -20.02 16.95 6.95
C GLY A 116 -20.19 18.19 6.07
N PHE A 117 -20.47 18.01 4.78
CA PHE A 117 -20.72 19.14 3.87
C PHE A 117 -22.02 19.88 4.18
N ALA A 118 -23.11 19.14 4.48
CA ALA A 118 -24.36 19.74 4.93
C ALA A 118 -24.16 20.53 6.23
N CYS A 119 -23.38 19.98 7.18
CA CYS A 119 -23.03 20.66 8.42
C CYS A 119 -22.18 21.91 8.18
N PHE A 120 -21.26 21.91 7.22
CA PHE A 120 -20.48 23.09 6.84
C PHE A 120 -21.39 24.23 6.34
N THR A 121 -22.28 23.92 5.39
CA THR A 121 -23.19 24.93 4.82
C THR A 121 -24.14 25.50 5.88
N ALA A 122 -24.68 24.63 6.73
CA ALA A 122 -25.50 25.06 7.86
C ALA A 122 -24.70 25.92 8.85
N PHE A 123 -23.46 25.52 9.18
CA PHE A 123 -22.56 26.27 10.06
C PHE A 123 -22.28 27.69 9.55
N VAL A 124 -21.97 27.85 8.25
CA VAL A 124 -21.75 29.17 7.64
C VAL A 124 -22.97 30.07 7.85
N TYR A 125 -24.17 29.57 7.52
CA TYR A 125 -25.41 30.32 7.69
C TYR A 125 -25.64 30.70 9.15
N LEU A 126 -25.41 29.77 10.08
CA LEU A 126 -25.53 30.01 11.51
C LEU A 126 -24.58 31.09 12.00
N CYS A 127 -23.33 31.12 11.55
CA CYS A 127 -22.37 32.18 11.91
C CYS A 127 -22.87 33.58 11.51
N PHE A 128 -23.39 33.74 10.29
CA PHE A 128 -23.93 35.02 9.81
C PHE A 128 -25.21 35.44 10.54
N PHE A 129 -26.11 34.49 10.79
CA PHE A 129 -27.31 34.72 11.58
C PHE A 129 -26.97 35.16 13.01
N TYR A 130 -26.00 34.49 13.63
CA TYR A 130 -25.60 34.76 15.01
C TYR A 130 -24.92 36.12 15.17
N GLY A 131 -24.04 36.51 14.24
CA GLY A 131 -23.45 37.85 14.21
C GLY A 131 -24.50 38.95 14.03
N ARG A 132 -25.56 38.69 13.23
CA ARG A 132 -26.66 39.63 13.01
C ARG A 132 -27.51 39.89 14.25
N ILE A 133 -27.76 38.86 15.05
CA ILE A 133 -28.52 38.97 16.30
C ILE A 133 -27.68 39.64 17.39
N SER A 134 -26.39 39.29 17.46
CA SER A 134 -25.49 39.75 18.52
C SER A 134 -25.08 41.23 18.43
N ARG A 135 -25.17 41.85 17.24
CA ARG A 135 -24.73 43.24 17.00
C ARG A 135 -25.74 44.01 16.15
N LYS A 136 -26.04 45.25 16.57
CA LYS A 136 -26.97 46.15 15.84
C LYS A 136 -26.35 46.78 14.59
N ASN A 137 -25.07 47.17 14.66
CA ASN A 137 -24.35 47.77 13.52
C ASN A 137 -23.87 46.67 12.56
N THR A 138 -24.28 46.79 11.30
CA THR A 138 -23.95 45.89 10.18
C THR A 138 -22.46 45.56 10.07
N GLY A 139 -21.58 46.57 10.15
CA GLY A 139 -20.14 46.36 10.04
C GLY A 139 -19.59 45.48 11.17
N SER A 140 -20.02 45.76 12.40
CA SER A 140 -19.61 44.98 13.57
C SER A 140 -20.26 43.59 13.64
N ALA A 141 -21.45 43.42 13.07
CA ALA A 141 -22.10 42.12 12.94
C ALA A 141 -21.35 41.23 11.94
N LEU A 142 -20.94 41.79 10.79
CA LEU A 142 -20.14 41.08 9.79
C LEU A 142 -18.78 40.66 10.36
N LEU A 143 -18.08 41.58 11.03
CA LEU A 143 -16.79 41.28 11.64
C LEU A 143 -16.91 40.10 12.62
N LEU A 144 -17.94 40.12 13.47
CA LEU A 144 -18.21 39.03 14.42
C LEU A 144 -18.57 37.71 13.72
N SER A 145 -19.37 37.73 12.65
CA SER A 145 -19.71 36.54 11.85
C SER A 145 -18.47 35.90 11.22
N PHE A 146 -17.57 36.71 10.65
CA PHE A 146 -16.31 36.22 10.09
C PHE A 146 -15.36 35.70 11.18
N SER A 147 -15.32 36.35 12.35
CA SER A 147 -14.59 35.81 13.50
C SER A 147 -15.08 34.41 13.87
N TYR A 148 -16.40 34.16 13.95
CA TYR A 148 -16.90 32.80 14.22
C TYR A 148 -16.56 31.80 13.13
N LEU A 149 -16.68 32.22 11.87
CA LEU A 149 -16.39 31.37 10.71
C LEU A 149 -14.94 30.86 10.71
N ILE A 150 -14.00 31.64 11.27
CA ILE A 150 -12.57 31.29 11.34
C ILE A 150 -12.21 30.63 12.67
N PHE A 151 -12.58 31.24 13.80
CA PHE A 151 -12.13 30.81 15.12
C PHE A 151 -12.80 29.51 15.60
N ILE A 152 -14.08 29.28 15.28
CA ILE A 152 -14.77 28.05 15.72
C ILE A 152 -14.15 26.81 15.06
N PRO A 153 -13.98 26.73 13.72
CA PRO A 153 -13.35 25.57 13.09
C PRO A 153 -11.90 25.39 13.54
N LEU A 154 -11.17 26.50 13.78
CA LEU A 154 -9.83 26.42 14.33
C LEU A 154 -9.84 25.77 15.72
N CYS A 155 -10.63 26.25 16.68
CA CYS A 155 -10.72 25.65 18.02
C CYS A 155 -11.21 24.20 17.96
N LEU A 156 -12.15 23.91 17.06
CA LEU A 156 -12.68 22.57 16.90
C LEU A 156 -11.72 21.62 16.16
N SER A 157 -10.75 22.12 15.40
CA SER A 157 -9.68 21.27 14.86
C SER A 157 -8.85 20.65 15.99
N PHE A 158 -8.45 21.47 16.98
CA PHE A 158 -7.76 20.99 18.19
C PHE A 158 -8.64 20.05 19.01
N PHE A 159 -9.92 20.41 19.23
CA PHE A 159 -10.87 19.55 19.92
C PHE A 159 -11.03 18.20 19.22
N THR A 160 -11.28 18.22 17.91
CA THR A 160 -11.52 17.02 17.10
C THR A 160 -10.31 16.11 17.13
N VAL A 161 -9.10 16.66 16.92
CA VAL A 161 -7.88 15.84 16.99
C VAL A 161 -7.67 15.26 18.38
N GLY A 162 -7.81 16.05 19.44
CA GLY A 162 -7.69 15.55 20.82
C GLY A 162 -8.74 14.48 21.15
N PHE A 163 -10.00 14.72 20.77
CA PHE A 163 -11.12 13.79 20.96
C PHE A 163 -10.89 12.47 20.23
N LEU A 164 -10.57 12.51 18.93
CA LEU A 164 -10.29 11.31 18.15
C LEU A 164 -9.07 10.54 18.72
N THR A 165 -8.06 11.26 19.22
CA THR A 165 -6.89 10.66 19.88
C THR A 165 -7.26 9.90 21.15
N PHE A 166 -8.29 10.27 21.92
CA PHE A 166 -8.68 9.48 23.09
C PHE A 166 -9.70 8.39 22.76
N PHE A 167 -10.72 8.72 21.99
CA PHE A 167 -11.93 7.89 21.90
C PHE A 167 -11.97 6.92 20.72
N PHE A 168 -11.06 7.06 19.74
CA PHE A 168 -11.06 6.20 18.55
C PHE A 168 -9.90 5.21 18.56
N SER A 169 -10.16 4.01 18.06
CA SER A 169 -9.20 2.91 17.88
C SER A 169 -9.53 2.10 16.63
N GLY A 170 -8.61 1.27 16.17
CA GLY A 170 -8.83 0.37 15.02
C GLY A 170 -9.20 1.12 13.74
N GLU A 171 -10.15 0.58 12.98
CA GLU A 171 -10.57 1.09 11.67
C GLU A 171 -11.10 2.54 11.71
N SER A 172 -11.83 2.91 12.75
CA SER A 172 -12.34 4.29 12.87
C SER A 172 -11.22 5.30 13.08
N LEU A 173 -10.16 4.93 13.81
CA LEU A 173 -8.97 5.77 13.95
C LEU A 173 -8.20 5.84 12.63
N TYR A 174 -8.08 4.72 11.92
CA TYR A 174 -7.47 4.70 10.59
C TYR A 174 -8.18 5.67 9.64
N ASN A 175 -9.50 5.56 9.52
CA ASN A 175 -10.27 6.45 8.66
C ASN A 175 -10.10 7.92 9.07
N ALA A 176 -10.02 8.20 10.37
CA ALA A 176 -9.75 9.54 10.88
C ALA A 176 -8.35 10.08 10.55
N VAL A 177 -7.32 9.23 10.48
CA VAL A 177 -5.94 9.65 10.16
C VAL A 177 -5.69 9.72 8.66
N PHE A 178 -6.21 8.76 7.90
CA PHE A 178 -5.75 8.46 6.55
C PHE A 178 -6.75 8.80 5.44
N VAL A 179 -8.02 9.09 5.77
CA VAL A 179 -9.02 9.52 4.78
C VAL A 179 -9.11 11.06 4.79
N PRO A 180 -8.60 11.75 3.75
CA PRO A 180 -8.41 13.22 3.76
C PRO A 180 -9.68 14.03 4.05
N PHE A 181 -10.85 13.48 3.71
CA PHE A 181 -12.13 14.18 3.87
C PHE A 181 -12.88 13.84 5.16
N TYR A 182 -12.38 12.90 5.96
CA TYR A 182 -13.07 12.50 7.19
C TYR A 182 -12.90 13.56 8.30
N GLN A 183 -11.73 14.21 8.38
CA GLN A 183 -11.38 15.15 9.43
C GLN A 183 -12.18 16.47 9.37
N PRO A 184 -12.33 17.15 8.20
CA PRO A 184 -13.16 18.36 8.11
C PRO A 184 -14.63 18.09 8.46
N CYS A 185 -15.14 16.89 8.13
CA CYS A 185 -16.52 16.53 8.42
C CYS A 185 -16.82 16.58 9.93
N TRP A 186 -15.94 16.01 10.76
CA TRP A 186 -16.09 16.08 12.22
C TRP A 186 -16.04 17.51 12.75
N ILE A 187 -15.11 18.32 12.26
CA ILE A 187 -14.97 19.73 12.67
C ILE A 187 -16.29 20.47 12.42
N PHE A 188 -16.90 20.30 11.25
CA PHE A 188 -18.13 21.00 10.91
C PHE A 188 -19.37 20.40 11.57
N ILE A 189 -19.41 19.09 11.83
CA ILE A 189 -20.46 18.47 12.65
C ILE A 189 -20.44 19.04 14.06
N PHE A 190 -19.26 19.13 14.70
CA PHE A 190 -19.13 19.76 16.01
C PHE A 190 -19.46 21.26 15.97
N ALA A 191 -19.01 21.98 14.93
CA ALA A 191 -19.23 23.42 14.79
C ALA A 191 -20.72 23.75 14.65
N PHE A 192 -21.42 22.98 13.80
CA PHE A 192 -22.87 23.05 13.64
C PHE A 192 -23.58 22.77 14.97
N SER A 193 -23.20 21.69 15.66
CA SER A 193 -23.83 21.27 16.91
C SER A 193 -23.67 22.30 18.03
N VAL A 194 -22.48 22.88 18.19
CA VAL A 194 -22.21 23.92 19.22
C VAL A 194 -23.10 25.13 19.01
N ILE A 195 -23.21 25.66 17.78
CA ILE A 195 -24.05 26.84 17.53
C ILE A 195 -25.54 26.49 17.62
N LEU A 196 -25.95 25.31 17.13
CA LEU A 196 -27.35 24.87 17.18
C LEU A 196 -27.84 24.72 18.63
N ILE A 197 -27.08 24.02 19.48
CA ILE A 197 -27.40 23.85 20.91
C ILE A 197 -27.58 25.21 21.58
N ARG A 198 -26.66 26.15 21.33
CA ARG A 198 -26.77 27.52 21.88
C ARG A 198 -28.05 28.24 21.45
N ILE A 199 -28.47 28.08 20.21
CA ILE A 199 -29.72 28.69 19.71
C ILE A 199 -30.96 28.06 20.35
N ILE A 200 -30.95 26.74 20.57
CA ILE A 200 -32.07 26.01 21.17
C ILE A 200 -32.26 26.41 22.64
N PHE A 201 -31.17 26.48 23.40
CA PHE A 201 -31.19 26.73 24.85
C PHE A 201 -31.08 28.20 25.26
N ALA A 202 -31.02 29.14 24.32
CA ALA A 202 -31.10 30.56 24.65
C ALA A 202 -32.54 30.94 25.03
N ASP A 203 -32.77 31.25 26.31
CA ASP A 203 -34.10 31.57 26.85
C ASP A 203 -34.58 32.96 26.44
N SER A 204 -33.65 33.89 26.15
CA SER A 204 -33.98 35.22 25.63
C SER A 204 -32.90 35.78 24.70
N GLN A 205 -33.28 36.73 23.83
CA GLN A 205 -32.30 37.45 22.99
C GLN A 205 -31.30 38.28 23.81
N ALA A 206 -31.57 38.55 25.09
CA ALA A 206 -30.65 39.26 25.97
C ALA A 206 -29.42 38.41 26.38
N GLU A 207 -29.47 37.10 26.18
CA GLU A 207 -28.34 36.20 26.44
C GLU A 207 -27.32 36.16 25.29
N LEU A 208 -27.73 36.53 24.08
CA LEU A 208 -26.93 36.49 22.85
C LEU A 208 -26.09 37.76 22.67
N THR A 209 -25.33 38.15 23.71
CA THR A 209 -24.49 39.35 23.69
C THR A 209 -23.06 39.03 23.23
N TRP A 210 -22.43 39.96 22.52
CA TRP A 210 -21.06 39.78 22.04
C TRP A 210 -20.07 39.46 23.18
N LYS A 211 -20.22 40.05 24.38
CA LYS A 211 -19.35 39.80 25.53
C LYS A 211 -19.43 38.35 26.02
N ARG A 212 -20.65 37.84 26.23
CA ARG A 212 -20.88 36.44 26.66
C ARG A 212 -20.38 35.48 25.59
N ASN A 213 -20.63 35.78 24.32
CA ASN A 213 -20.16 34.91 23.25
C ASN A 213 -18.64 34.89 23.10
N THR A 214 -17.95 36.03 23.29
CA THR A 214 -16.48 36.07 23.34
C THR A 214 -15.96 35.21 24.49
N LEU A 215 -16.59 35.29 25.67
CA LEU A 215 -16.24 34.44 26.81
C LEU A 215 -16.42 32.94 26.47
N GLU A 216 -17.51 32.56 25.82
CA GLU A 216 -17.78 31.18 25.43
C GLU A 216 -16.81 30.66 24.37
N LEU A 217 -16.40 31.50 23.42
CA LEU A 217 -15.32 31.16 22.49
C LEU A 217 -13.98 30.96 23.20
N LEU A 218 -13.67 31.80 24.20
CA LEU A 218 -12.46 31.65 25.00
C LEU A 218 -12.49 30.34 25.82
N ILE A 219 -13.66 29.98 26.38
CA ILE A 219 -13.86 28.69 27.06
C ILE A 219 -13.67 27.53 26.07
N LEU A 220 -14.28 27.59 24.88
CA LEU A 220 -14.10 26.57 23.85
C LEU A 220 -12.62 26.44 23.47
N ALA A 221 -11.93 27.55 23.22
CA ALA A 221 -10.51 27.56 22.90
C ALA A 221 -9.66 26.95 24.03
N ALA A 222 -9.95 27.29 25.29
CA ALA A 222 -9.26 26.73 26.45
C ALA A 222 -9.49 25.22 26.59
N VAL A 223 -10.74 24.76 26.47
CA VAL A 223 -11.08 23.33 26.51
C VAL A 223 -10.41 22.56 25.36
N SER A 224 -10.47 23.10 24.14
CA SER A 224 -9.81 22.53 22.97
C SER A 224 -8.29 22.43 23.14
N ALA A 225 -7.65 23.48 23.67
CA ALA A 225 -6.22 23.52 23.90
C ALA A 225 -5.79 22.52 24.99
N VAL A 226 -6.56 22.41 26.09
CA VAL A 226 -6.31 21.41 27.15
C VAL A 226 -6.49 19.99 26.63
N LEU A 227 -7.57 19.72 25.89
CA LEU A 227 -7.82 18.40 25.31
C LEU A 227 -6.74 18.00 24.31
N TRP A 228 -6.33 18.93 23.44
CA TRP A 228 -5.26 18.68 22.48
C TRP A 228 -3.90 18.52 23.16
N GLY A 229 -3.57 19.36 24.14
CA GLY A 229 -2.30 19.30 24.88
C GLY A 229 -2.17 18.00 25.68
N THR A 230 -3.25 17.56 26.33
CA THR A 230 -3.29 16.26 27.01
C THR A 230 -3.17 15.10 26.02
N ALA A 231 -3.86 15.15 24.87
CA ALA A 231 -3.71 14.17 23.80
C ALA A 231 -2.27 14.11 23.27
N HIS A 232 -1.62 15.26 23.10
CA HIS A 232 -0.23 15.33 22.65
C HIS A 232 0.71 14.67 23.65
N ILE A 233 0.67 15.06 24.92
CA ILE A 233 1.47 14.47 25.99
C ILE A 233 1.24 12.95 26.07
N TYR A 234 -0.02 12.51 26.02
CA TYR A 234 -0.38 11.09 26.02
C TYR A 234 0.17 10.34 24.81
N SER A 235 0.07 10.92 23.61
CA SER A 235 0.60 10.30 22.39
C SER A 235 2.13 10.18 22.42
N VAL A 236 2.83 11.18 22.95
CA VAL A 236 4.30 11.14 23.13
C VAL A 236 4.69 10.06 24.13
N TYR A 237 3.94 9.93 25.23
CA TYR A 237 4.11 8.82 26.17
C TYR A 237 3.93 7.45 25.47
N LEU A 238 2.84 7.28 24.71
CA LEU A 238 2.59 6.05 23.95
C LEU A 238 3.70 5.74 22.94
N LYS A 239 4.23 6.77 22.26
CA LYS A 239 5.34 6.63 21.33
C LYS A 239 6.54 5.97 22.01
N TYR A 240 7.03 6.54 23.11
CA TYR A 240 8.21 6.01 23.79
C TYR A 240 7.94 4.64 24.43
N ALA A 241 6.77 4.45 25.03
CA ALA A 241 6.37 3.15 25.57
C ALA A 241 6.36 2.06 24.49
N THR A 242 5.87 2.38 23.29
CA THR A 242 5.81 1.44 22.16
C THR A 242 7.20 1.15 21.60
N LEU A 243 8.06 2.17 21.42
CA LEU A 243 9.43 1.95 20.94
C LEU A 243 10.24 1.09 21.91
N THR A 244 10.12 1.33 23.23
CA THR A 244 10.74 0.48 24.24
C THR A 244 10.20 -0.95 24.22
N GLU A 245 8.92 -1.15 23.95
CA GLU A 245 8.34 -2.50 23.81
C GLU A 245 8.84 -3.22 22.55
N VAL A 246 8.98 -2.50 21.42
CA VAL A 246 9.59 -3.04 20.19
C VAL A 246 11.02 -3.53 20.46
N GLU A 247 11.82 -2.73 21.16
CA GLU A 247 13.19 -3.10 21.57
C GLU A 247 13.21 -4.30 22.53
N ARG A 248 12.29 -4.35 23.50
CA ARG A 248 12.16 -5.50 24.44
C ARG A 248 11.84 -6.81 23.74
N GLN A 249 11.15 -6.75 22.60
CA GLN A 249 10.87 -7.93 21.77
C GLN A 249 12.02 -8.30 20.83
N GLY A 250 13.18 -7.61 20.94
CA GLY A 250 14.38 -7.87 20.16
C GLY A 250 14.34 -7.32 18.74
N ILE A 251 13.39 -6.44 18.41
CA ILE A 251 13.27 -5.85 17.07
C ILE A 251 14.11 -4.58 17.01
N LEU A 252 15.21 -4.64 16.27
CA LEU A 252 16.16 -3.53 16.12
C LEU A 252 15.72 -2.57 15.01
N TRP A 253 14.90 -1.58 15.35
CA TRP A 253 14.36 -0.59 14.40
C TRP A 253 15.35 0.49 13.97
N ASN A 254 16.54 0.56 14.56
CA ASN A 254 17.63 1.42 14.13
C ASN A 254 18.53 0.67 13.12
N PRO A 255 18.71 1.17 11.88
CA PRO A 255 19.57 0.52 10.89
C PRO A 255 21.00 0.27 11.34
N GLU A 256 21.60 1.20 12.11
CA GLU A 256 22.98 1.05 12.59
C GLU A 256 23.11 -0.12 13.57
N GLU A 257 22.11 -0.31 14.43
CA GLU A 257 22.06 -1.40 15.40
C GLU A 257 21.70 -2.72 14.73
N TYR A 258 20.70 -2.72 13.84
CA TYR A 258 20.29 -3.90 13.08
C TYR A 258 21.45 -4.50 12.29
N PHE A 259 22.25 -3.64 11.65
CA PHE A 259 23.39 -4.05 10.83
C PHE A 259 24.74 -4.04 11.59
N ALA A 260 24.73 -3.92 12.93
CA ALA A 260 25.95 -3.87 13.73
C ALA A 260 26.83 -5.11 13.55
N PHE A 261 26.23 -6.28 13.28
CA PHE A 261 26.95 -7.54 13.02
C PHE A 261 27.85 -7.49 11.79
N MET A 262 27.62 -6.55 10.85
CA MET A 262 28.46 -6.38 9.65
C MET A 262 29.69 -5.51 9.88
N LYS A 263 29.84 -4.87 11.03
CA LYS A 263 30.97 -3.96 11.28
C LYS A 263 32.30 -4.72 11.18
N GLY A 264 33.14 -4.31 10.22
CA GLY A 264 34.44 -4.94 9.94
C GLY A 264 34.38 -6.19 9.03
N GLN A 265 33.18 -6.57 8.56
CA GLN A 265 33.01 -7.67 7.61
C GLN A 265 32.93 -7.15 6.17
N LYS A 266 33.23 -8.02 5.20
CA LYS A 266 33.14 -7.68 3.77
C LYS A 266 31.65 -7.62 3.36
N ASN A 267 31.25 -6.52 2.71
CA ASN A 267 29.89 -6.33 2.20
C ASN A 267 29.77 -6.79 0.74
N GLY A 268 28.98 -7.83 0.48
CA GLY A 268 28.75 -8.35 -0.88
C GLY A 268 27.86 -7.46 -1.75
N ALA A 269 27.15 -6.48 -1.18
CA ALA A 269 26.28 -5.58 -1.93
C ALA A 269 27.05 -4.73 -2.97
N GLU A 270 28.31 -4.41 -2.71
CA GLU A 270 29.16 -3.68 -3.67
C GLU A 270 29.44 -4.51 -4.94
N VAL A 271 29.56 -5.83 -4.79
CA VAL A 271 29.74 -6.75 -5.92
C VAL A 271 28.47 -6.79 -6.78
N ILE A 272 27.30 -6.78 -6.16
CA ILE A 272 26.01 -6.70 -6.88
C ILE A 272 25.90 -5.37 -7.64
N ARG A 273 26.28 -4.24 -7.03
CA ARG A 273 26.31 -2.93 -7.73
C ARG A 273 27.32 -2.91 -8.89
N ASN A 274 28.44 -3.63 -8.77
CA ASN A 274 29.40 -3.80 -9.87
C ASN A 274 28.78 -4.63 -11.01
N LEU A 275 28.08 -5.71 -10.68
CA LEU A 275 27.38 -6.54 -11.67
C LEU A 275 26.33 -5.76 -12.45
N GLU A 276 25.63 -4.82 -11.81
CA GLU A 276 24.68 -3.92 -12.50
C GLU A 276 25.38 -3.10 -13.58
N LYS A 277 26.51 -2.46 -13.25
CA LYS A 277 27.33 -1.71 -14.22
C LYS A 277 27.87 -2.58 -15.35
N GLN A 278 28.31 -3.79 -15.03
CA GLN A 278 28.79 -4.73 -16.04
C GLN A 278 27.66 -5.15 -16.99
N LYS A 279 26.47 -5.45 -16.45
CA LYS A 279 25.29 -5.77 -17.26
C LYS A 279 24.93 -4.63 -18.20
N GLU A 280 24.86 -3.39 -17.70
CA GLU A 280 24.56 -2.21 -18.53
C GLU A 280 25.55 -2.08 -19.70
N LYS A 281 26.85 -2.29 -19.42
CA LYS A 281 27.89 -2.28 -20.45
C LYS A 281 27.71 -3.39 -21.49
N ILE A 282 27.33 -4.60 -21.06
CA ILE A 282 27.10 -5.75 -21.93
C ILE A 282 25.86 -5.55 -22.82
N ASP A 283 24.80 -4.98 -22.27
CA ASP A 283 23.52 -4.85 -22.96
C ASP A 283 23.43 -3.60 -23.84
N GLY A 284 24.16 -2.54 -23.50
CA GLY A 284 24.08 -1.26 -24.20
C GLY A 284 22.66 -0.67 -24.23
N GLY A 285 21.86 -0.96 -23.20
CA GLY A 285 20.45 -0.54 -23.09
C GLY A 285 19.45 -1.35 -23.92
N LYS A 286 19.88 -2.41 -24.63
CA LYS A 286 18.98 -3.30 -25.39
C LYS A 286 18.48 -4.46 -24.53
N THR A 287 17.26 -4.92 -24.80
CA THR A 287 16.73 -6.15 -24.19
C THR A 287 17.49 -7.38 -24.71
N SER A 288 18.00 -8.23 -23.81
CA SER A 288 18.67 -9.47 -24.21
C SER A 288 17.67 -10.48 -24.78
N ASN A 289 18.12 -11.23 -25.79
CA ASN A 289 17.43 -12.39 -26.33
C ASN A 289 17.84 -13.68 -25.62
N LEU A 290 18.67 -13.62 -24.58
CA LEU A 290 19.07 -14.78 -23.79
C LEU A 290 17.83 -15.49 -23.20
N PRO A 291 17.79 -16.83 -23.18
CA PRO A 291 16.65 -17.55 -22.61
C PRO A 291 16.40 -17.14 -21.14
N HIS A 292 15.15 -17.16 -20.72
CA HIS A 292 14.66 -16.71 -19.40
C HIS A 292 14.80 -15.21 -19.09
N GLU A 293 15.59 -14.45 -19.85
CA GLU A 293 15.67 -12.99 -19.75
C GLU A 293 14.80 -12.29 -20.80
N SER A 294 14.70 -12.87 -21.99
CA SER A 294 13.86 -12.37 -23.07
C SER A 294 12.36 -12.62 -22.83
N ILE A 295 11.54 -11.75 -23.41
CA ILE A 295 10.09 -11.95 -23.55
C ILE A 295 9.81 -13.00 -24.64
N ARG A 296 10.73 -13.14 -25.62
CA ARG A 296 10.67 -14.14 -26.69
C ARG A 296 11.33 -15.44 -26.23
N ASN A 297 10.89 -16.56 -26.79
CA ASN A 297 11.37 -17.89 -26.43
C ASN A 297 12.27 -18.45 -27.52
N TRP A 298 13.21 -19.32 -27.14
CA TRP A 298 14.06 -20.03 -28.10
C TRP A 298 13.37 -21.27 -28.68
N LEU A 299 12.57 -21.94 -27.86
CA LEU A 299 11.87 -23.17 -28.24
C LEU A 299 10.40 -22.90 -28.60
N ALA A 300 9.89 -23.58 -29.62
CA ALA A 300 8.47 -23.60 -29.91
C ALA A 300 7.73 -24.35 -28.78
N GLY A 301 6.70 -23.72 -28.22
CA GLY A 301 5.78 -24.35 -27.29
C GLY A 301 4.43 -24.57 -27.95
N ASN A 302 3.55 -25.36 -27.33
CA ASN A 302 2.18 -25.53 -27.80
C ASN A 302 1.49 -24.15 -27.83
N ASN A 303 1.06 -23.71 -29.02
CA ASN A 303 0.36 -22.44 -29.29
C ASN A 303 1.19 -21.15 -29.29
N ARG A 304 2.52 -21.19 -29.46
CA ARG A 304 3.33 -19.95 -29.62
C ARG A 304 3.24 -19.39 -31.04
N LYS A 305 3.05 -18.08 -31.17
CA LYS A 305 3.10 -17.38 -32.46
C LYS A 305 4.56 -17.22 -32.92
N PRO A 306 4.85 -17.20 -34.23
CA PRO A 306 6.22 -17.02 -34.75
C PRO A 306 6.94 -15.77 -34.22
N GLU A 307 6.22 -14.67 -34.06
CA GLU A 307 6.72 -13.39 -33.51
C GLU A 307 7.24 -13.50 -32.06
N GLN A 308 6.84 -14.55 -31.34
CA GLN A 308 7.25 -14.82 -29.97
C GLN A 308 8.51 -15.69 -29.89
N LEU A 309 9.09 -16.05 -31.04
CA LEU A 309 10.30 -16.86 -31.14
C LEU A 309 11.51 -16.01 -31.49
N VAL A 310 12.64 -16.35 -30.89
CA VAL A 310 13.95 -15.80 -31.27
C VAL A 310 14.42 -16.51 -32.55
N THR A 311 14.89 -15.74 -33.52
CA THR A 311 15.39 -16.29 -34.79
C THR A 311 16.71 -17.04 -34.61
N GLU A 312 17.06 -17.95 -35.52
CA GLU A 312 18.34 -18.67 -35.44
C GLU A 312 19.57 -17.75 -35.49
N GLN A 313 19.47 -16.63 -36.22
CA GLN A 313 20.52 -15.61 -36.23
C GLN A 313 20.70 -14.98 -34.85
N GLU A 314 19.61 -14.52 -34.23
CA GLU A 314 19.64 -13.91 -32.90
C GLU A 314 20.12 -14.91 -31.82
N LYS A 315 19.79 -16.21 -31.96
CA LYS A 315 20.33 -17.27 -31.10
C LYS A 315 21.84 -17.38 -31.24
N ALA A 316 22.36 -17.40 -32.47
CA ALA A 316 23.79 -17.47 -32.74
C ALA A 316 24.53 -16.23 -32.20
N GLU A 317 23.93 -15.05 -32.31
CA GLU A 317 24.45 -13.80 -31.74
C GLU A 317 24.55 -13.88 -30.21
N GLU A 318 23.52 -14.34 -29.50
CA GLU A 318 23.57 -14.50 -28.03
C GLU A 318 24.58 -15.57 -27.60
N ILE A 319 24.68 -16.68 -28.34
CA ILE A 319 25.72 -17.71 -28.11
C ILE A 319 27.12 -17.10 -28.22
N ALA A 320 27.38 -16.33 -29.28
CA ALA A 320 28.67 -15.67 -29.48
C ALA A 320 28.93 -14.63 -28.37
N LYS A 321 27.89 -13.89 -27.96
CA LYS A 321 27.95 -12.89 -26.89
C LYS A 321 28.36 -13.52 -25.56
N LEU A 322 27.85 -14.70 -25.22
CA LEU A 322 28.23 -15.42 -23.98
C LEU A 322 29.71 -15.83 -23.93
N GLN A 323 30.42 -15.85 -25.07
CA GLN A 323 31.85 -16.17 -25.13
C GLN A 323 32.74 -14.93 -25.05
N THR A 324 32.18 -13.72 -24.96
CA THR A 324 33.00 -12.51 -24.91
C THR A 324 33.68 -12.34 -23.55
N PRO A 325 34.85 -11.67 -23.49
CA PRO A 325 35.54 -11.41 -22.22
C PRO A 325 34.67 -10.66 -21.19
N GLU A 326 33.75 -9.81 -21.65
CA GLU A 326 32.83 -9.07 -20.77
C GLU A 326 31.85 -10.00 -20.06
N TYR A 327 31.25 -10.96 -20.77
CA TYR A 327 30.34 -11.93 -20.18
C TYR A 327 31.07 -12.91 -19.26
N GLU A 328 32.25 -13.36 -19.67
CA GLU A 328 33.06 -14.24 -18.83
C GLU A 328 33.44 -13.52 -17.52
N LYS A 329 33.86 -12.25 -17.59
CA LYS A 329 34.10 -11.42 -16.41
C LYS A 329 32.84 -11.25 -15.55
N PHE A 330 31.67 -11.09 -16.16
CA PHE A 330 30.40 -10.96 -15.45
C PHE A 330 30.08 -12.22 -14.64
N PHE A 331 30.20 -13.40 -15.24
CA PHE A 331 29.95 -14.66 -14.52
C PHE A 331 31.03 -14.97 -13.47
N GLN A 332 32.30 -14.62 -13.72
CA GLN A 332 33.35 -14.70 -12.69
C GLN A 332 33.05 -13.77 -11.50
N THR A 333 32.56 -12.56 -11.78
CA THR A 333 32.14 -11.61 -10.73
C THR A 333 30.94 -12.16 -9.95
N LEU A 334 29.95 -12.77 -10.62
CA LEU A 334 28.82 -13.45 -9.96
C LEU A 334 29.31 -14.57 -9.04
N LYS A 335 30.18 -15.44 -9.53
CA LYS A 335 30.73 -16.54 -8.74
C LYS A 335 31.50 -16.05 -7.51
N SER A 336 32.16 -14.90 -7.61
CA SER A 336 32.86 -14.29 -6.47
C SER A 336 31.93 -13.95 -5.30
N LEU A 337 30.60 -13.93 -5.48
CA LEU A 337 29.64 -13.74 -4.40
C LEU A 337 29.69 -14.85 -3.35
N GLU A 338 30.20 -16.05 -3.69
CA GLU A 338 30.34 -17.18 -2.76
C GLU A 338 31.19 -16.85 -1.52
N GLN A 339 32.13 -15.91 -1.64
CA GLN A 339 33.03 -15.52 -0.54
C GLN A 339 32.37 -14.58 0.49
N TYR A 340 31.13 -14.12 0.24
CA TYR A 340 30.44 -13.16 1.10
C TYR A 340 29.33 -13.83 1.89
N ASP A 341 29.32 -13.55 3.19
CA ASP A 341 28.25 -13.97 4.10
C ASP A 341 27.22 -12.87 4.38
N ASN A 342 27.54 -11.61 4.06
CA ASN A 342 26.73 -10.46 4.45
C ASN A 342 26.54 -9.44 3.33
N TYR A 343 25.36 -8.83 3.34
CA TYR A 343 24.90 -7.94 2.30
C TYR A 343 24.09 -6.81 2.91
N GLN A 344 24.57 -5.57 2.72
CA GLN A 344 23.83 -4.37 3.10
C GLN A 344 23.48 -3.57 1.86
N PHE A 345 22.22 -3.65 1.42
CA PHE A 345 21.72 -2.80 0.34
C PHE A 345 21.11 -1.51 0.87
N ILE A 346 20.47 -1.58 2.04
CA ILE A 346 19.70 -0.47 2.61
C ILE A 346 20.42 0.18 3.80
N HIS A 347 20.20 1.49 3.93
CA HIS A 347 20.75 2.32 5.01
C HIS A 347 19.64 3.03 5.81
N SER A 348 18.38 2.79 5.46
CA SER A 348 17.20 3.32 6.13
C SER A 348 16.07 2.29 6.14
N PHE A 349 15.24 2.35 7.17
CA PHE A 349 13.98 1.59 7.25
C PHE A 349 12.78 2.53 7.06
N GLY A 350 12.84 3.41 6.06
CA GLY A 350 11.70 4.25 5.69
C GLY A 350 10.81 3.56 4.66
N TRP A 351 9.53 3.93 4.57
CA TRP A 351 8.67 3.50 3.46
C TRP A 351 9.15 4.06 2.10
N ASP A 352 10.04 5.04 2.12
CA ASP A 352 10.77 5.63 1.00
C ASP A 352 12.07 4.88 0.64
N THR A 353 12.43 3.81 1.35
CA THR A 353 13.64 3.06 1.07
C THR A 353 13.57 2.45 -0.34
N GLU A 354 14.47 2.88 -1.22
CA GLU A 354 14.60 2.35 -2.56
C GLU A 354 15.28 0.97 -2.57
N LEU A 355 14.73 0.03 -3.34
CA LEU A 355 15.20 -1.35 -3.44
C LEU A 355 15.55 -1.75 -4.89
N PRO A 356 16.38 -0.98 -5.62
CA PRO A 356 16.66 -1.24 -7.04
C PRO A 356 17.34 -2.59 -7.27
N HIS A 357 18.15 -3.02 -6.30
CA HIS A 357 18.90 -4.29 -6.32
C HIS A 357 18.00 -5.52 -6.49
N LEU A 358 16.73 -5.48 -6.07
CA LEU A 358 15.80 -6.62 -6.18
C LEU A 358 15.53 -7.00 -7.64
N ASN A 359 15.36 -6.01 -8.51
CA ASN A 359 15.18 -6.24 -9.94
C ASN A 359 16.46 -6.77 -10.59
N SER A 360 17.61 -6.24 -10.19
CA SER A 360 18.92 -6.68 -10.67
C SER A 360 19.22 -8.12 -10.28
N ILE A 361 19.04 -8.49 -9.02
CA ILE A 361 19.25 -9.86 -8.52
C ILE A 361 18.36 -10.86 -9.29
N ARG A 362 17.09 -10.52 -9.52
CA ARG A 362 16.20 -11.35 -10.34
C ARG A 362 16.70 -11.48 -11.78
N SER A 363 17.17 -10.39 -12.37
CA SER A 363 17.76 -10.38 -13.71
C SER A 363 19.02 -11.26 -13.77
N PHE A 364 19.87 -11.21 -12.76
CA PHE A 364 21.09 -12.02 -12.69
C PHE A 364 20.78 -13.50 -12.56
N MET A 365 19.79 -13.87 -11.74
CA MET A 365 19.31 -15.25 -11.68
C MET A 365 18.82 -15.73 -13.05
N ARG A 366 18.04 -14.90 -13.77
CA ARG A 366 17.60 -15.21 -15.13
C ARG A 366 18.77 -15.42 -16.09
N ARG A 367 19.81 -14.57 -16.04
CA ARG A 367 21.03 -14.73 -16.85
C ARG A 367 21.79 -16.02 -16.57
N ILE A 368 21.91 -16.39 -15.30
CA ILE A 368 22.52 -17.66 -14.89
C ILE A 368 21.75 -18.83 -15.50
N THR A 369 20.42 -18.85 -15.31
CA THR A 369 19.58 -19.90 -15.91
C THR A 369 19.58 -19.85 -17.44
N GLY A 370 19.70 -18.67 -18.04
CA GLY A 370 19.81 -18.48 -19.48
C GLY A 370 21.10 -19.05 -20.06
N ARG A 371 22.24 -18.83 -19.40
CA ARG A 371 23.53 -19.47 -19.74
C ARG A 371 23.42 -20.99 -19.69
N ALA A 372 22.78 -21.52 -18.65
CA ALA A 372 22.52 -22.96 -18.52
C ALA A 372 21.58 -23.49 -19.62
N ALA A 373 20.54 -22.73 -20.00
CA ALA A 373 19.64 -23.07 -21.09
C ALA A 373 20.34 -23.10 -22.45
N VAL A 374 21.29 -22.19 -22.69
CA VAL A 374 22.15 -22.23 -23.88
C VAL A 374 23.04 -23.46 -23.87
N ALA A 375 23.67 -23.80 -22.74
CA ALA A 375 24.46 -25.03 -22.62
C ALA A 375 23.62 -26.28 -22.90
N HIS A 376 22.40 -26.34 -22.34
CA HIS A 376 21.44 -27.41 -22.62
C HIS A 376 21.06 -27.47 -24.11
N TYR A 377 20.77 -26.32 -24.74
CA TYR A 377 20.48 -26.23 -26.18
C TYR A 377 21.64 -26.75 -27.05
N GLN A 378 22.88 -26.42 -26.67
CA GLN A 378 24.11 -26.89 -27.33
C GLN A 378 24.50 -28.33 -26.95
N LYS A 379 23.68 -29.02 -26.14
CA LYS A 379 23.93 -30.39 -25.64
C LYS A 379 25.19 -30.52 -24.78
N GLN A 380 25.64 -29.43 -24.16
CA GLN A 380 26.78 -29.38 -23.22
C GLN A 380 26.29 -29.67 -21.80
N SER A 381 25.85 -30.91 -21.59
CA SER A 381 25.21 -31.37 -20.35
C SER A 381 26.08 -31.17 -19.11
N GLU A 382 27.39 -31.32 -19.28
CA GLU A 382 28.41 -31.18 -18.24
C GLU A 382 28.53 -29.76 -17.67
N LYS A 383 28.07 -28.74 -18.39
CA LYS A 383 28.13 -27.33 -17.96
C LYS A 383 26.86 -26.85 -17.27
N VAL A 384 25.73 -27.54 -17.47
CA VAL A 384 24.41 -27.07 -17.02
C VAL A 384 24.37 -26.93 -15.49
N ILE A 385 24.67 -27.99 -14.75
CA ILE A 385 24.61 -27.97 -13.28
C ILE A 385 25.66 -27.02 -12.69
N PRO A 386 26.94 -27.00 -13.14
CA PRO A 386 27.91 -26.01 -12.69
C PRO A 386 27.43 -24.56 -12.85
N TYR A 387 26.87 -24.19 -14.01
CA TYR A 387 26.35 -22.84 -14.20
C TYR A 387 25.18 -22.53 -13.27
N LEU A 388 24.27 -23.49 -13.05
CA LEU A 388 23.13 -23.26 -12.14
C LEU A 388 23.57 -23.08 -10.69
N LYS A 389 24.65 -23.74 -10.24
CA LYS A 389 25.20 -23.56 -8.88
C LYS A 389 25.68 -22.12 -8.63
N ASP A 390 26.15 -21.41 -9.65
CA ASP A 390 26.54 -19.99 -9.54
C ASP A 390 25.37 -19.08 -9.07
N GLY A 391 24.12 -19.56 -9.14
CA GLY A 391 22.93 -18.85 -8.66
C GLY A 391 22.71 -18.92 -7.14
N LEU A 392 23.31 -19.88 -6.44
CA LEU A 392 23.08 -20.07 -4.99
C LEU A 392 23.41 -18.83 -4.14
N PRO A 393 24.51 -18.08 -4.39
CA PRO A 393 24.81 -16.87 -3.61
C PRO A 393 23.78 -15.75 -3.75
N LEU A 394 23.02 -15.70 -4.86
CA LEU A 394 21.99 -14.67 -5.06
C LEU A 394 20.77 -14.86 -4.14
N GLU A 395 20.47 -16.09 -3.74
CA GLU A 395 19.46 -16.33 -2.70
C GLU A 395 19.96 -15.86 -1.33
N LYS A 396 21.23 -16.16 -1.02
CA LYS A 396 21.88 -15.78 0.23
C LYS A 396 21.89 -14.26 0.43
N SER A 397 22.08 -13.49 -0.64
CA SER A 397 22.15 -12.03 -0.58
C SER A 397 20.88 -11.36 -0.06
N LEU A 398 19.73 -12.02 -0.15
CA LEU A 398 18.45 -11.50 0.31
C LEU A 398 18.03 -12.05 1.68
N ARG A 399 18.84 -12.89 2.33
CA ARG A 399 18.48 -13.49 3.64
C ARG A 399 18.47 -12.53 4.81
N GLN A 400 19.25 -11.46 4.74
CA GLN A 400 19.41 -10.48 5.83
C GLN A 400 18.57 -9.21 5.62
N GLU A 401 17.91 -9.11 4.45
CA GLU A 401 17.08 -7.98 4.06
C GLU A 401 15.80 -7.91 4.90
N PRO A 402 15.56 -6.83 5.65
CA PRO A 402 14.45 -6.74 6.60
C PRO A 402 13.11 -6.33 5.95
N CYS A 403 12.98 -6.48 4.62
CA CYS A 403 11.81 -6.05 3.85
C CYS A 403 11.04 -7.29 3.33
N LEU A 404 9.71 -7.34 3.50
CA LEU A 404 8.90 -8.47 2.99
C LEU A 404 9.02 -8.65 1.47
N ILE A 405 9.13 -7.55 0.72
CA ILE A 405 9.29 -7.60 -0.73
C ILE A 405 10.60 -8.30 -1.14
N SER A 406 11.65 -8.18 -0.34
CA SER A 406 12.92 -8.88 -0.55
C SER A 406 12.72 -10.40 -0.42
N GLU A 407 11.91 -10.86 0.53
CA GLU A 407 11.55 -12.28 0.70
C GLU A 407 10.72 -12.81 -0.49
N LEU A 408 9.78 -12.00 -1.01
CA LEU A 408 9.04 -12.34 -2.24
C LEU A 408 9.96 -12.47 -3.46
N VAL A 409 10.97 -11.62 -3.57
CA VAL A 409 11.96 -11.70 -4.64
C VAL A 409 12.85 -12.92 -4.43
N ARG A 410 13.30 -13.18 -3.20
CA ARG A 410 14.11 -14.34 -2.81
C ARG A 410 13.44 -15.66 -3.19
N ILE A 411 12.17 -15.88 -2.84
CA ILE A 411 11.45 -17.10 -3.26
C ILE A 411 11.25 -17.16 -4.79
N GLY A 412 11.07 -15.99 -5.43
CA GLY A 412 10.97 -15.90 -6.88
C GLY A 412 12.25 -16.35 -7.60
N ILE A 413 13.43 -15.91 -7.15
CA ILE A 413 14.71 -16.31 -7.74
C ILE A 413 15.07 -17.77 -7.42
N VAL A 414 14.72 -18.26 -6.23
CA VAL A 414 14.85 -19.69 -5.88
C VAL A 414 14.00 -20.53 -6.82
N SER A 415 12.75 -20.13 -7.04
CA SER A 415 11.86 -20.84 -7.96
C SER A 415 12.40 -20.82 -9.39
N ILE A 416 12.97 -19.71 -9.87
CA ILE A 416 13.62 -19.65 -11.19
C ILE A 416 14.77 -20.67 -11.26
N LEU A 417 15.63 -20.71 -10.25
CA LEU A 417 16.76 -21.63 -10.19
C LEU A 417 16.32 -23.10 -10.18
N VAL A 418 15.42 -23.47 -9.27
CA VAL A 418 14.96 -24.87 -9.13
C VAL A 418 14.22 -25.33 -10.38
N ASN A 419 13.40 -24.48 -10.99
CA ASN A 419 12.78 -24.78 -12.29
C ASN A 419 13.83 -25.13 -13.34
N ALA A 420 14.91 -24.33 -13.43
CA ALA A 420 15.99 -24.60 -14.38
C ALA A 420 16.76 -25.89 -14.05
N VAL A 421 17.04 -26.18 -12.77
CA VAL A 421 17.69 -27.43 -12.32
C VAL A 421 16.89 -28.66 -12.74
N VAL A 422 15.57 -28.65 -12.52
CA VAL A 422 14.69 -29.79 -12.85
C VAL A 422 14.51 -29.94 -14.36
N LYS A 423 14.31 -28.83 -15.08
CA LYS A 423 14.02 -28.85 -16.53
C LYS A 423 15.26 -29.11 -17.39
N LEU A 424 16.38 -28.50 -17.05
CA LEU A 424 17.58 -28.48 -17.90
C LEU A 424 18.63 -29.48 -17.44
N GLY A 425 18.59 -29.89 -16.17
CA GLY A 425 19.59 -30.78 -15.60
C GLY A 425 19.65 -32.13 -16.34
N PRO A 426 20.84 -32.73 -16.52
CA PRO A 426 20.98 -34.03 -17.18
C PRO A 426 20.26 -35.16 -16.43
N ASP A 427 20.04 -36.29 -17.09
CA ASP A 427 19.37 -37.46 -16.48
C ASP A 427 20.36 -38.56 -16.04
N SER A 428 21.66 -38.38 -16.27
CA SER A 428 22.67 -39.37 -15.89
C SER A 428 22.86 -39.42 -14.37
N ARG A 429 23.10 -40.64 -13.87
CA ARG A 429 23.23 -40.93 -12.43
C ARG A 429 24.43 -40.22 -11.76
N GLU A 430 25.41 -39.77 -12.53
CA GLU A 430 26.56 -39.01 -12.03
C GLU A 430 26.17 -37.68 -11.35
N TYR A 431 25.05 -37.05 -11.76
CA TYR A 431 24.57 -35.79 -11.18
C TYR A 431 23.63 -36.00 -9.98
N LEU A 432 23.39 -37.24 -9.55
CA LEU A 432 22.54 -37.54 -8.39
C LEU A 432 22.98 -36.80 -7.11
N PRO A 433 24.29 -36.68 -6.77
CA PRO A 433 24.73 -35.88 -5.62
C PRO A 433 24.33 -34.41 -5.72
N ASP A 434 24.33 -33.83 -6.93
CA ASP A 434 23.96 -32.44 -7.15
C ASP A 434 22.47 -32.20 -6.88
N TYR A 435 21.60 -33.10 -7.37
CA TYR A 435 20.17 -32.99 -7.10
C TYR A 435 19.84 -33.15 -5.62
N ARG A 436 20.53 -34.06 -4.92
CA ARG A 436 20.40 -34.22 -3.46
C ARG A 436 20.90 -32.99 -2.72
N MET A 437 21.98 -32.35 -3.18
CA MET A 437 22.45 -31.07 -2.66
C MET A 437 21.39 -29.97 -2.83
N PHE A 438 20.79 -29.81 -4.02
CA PHE A 438 19.72 -28.84 -4.24
C PHE A 438 18.47 -29.13 -3.39
N LEU A 439 18.09 -30.39 -3.21
CA LEU A 439 16.98 -30.78 -2.33
C LEU A 439 17.27 -30.40 -0.87
N SER A 440 18.46 -30.73 -0.37
CA SER A 440 18.87 -30.35 0.99
C SER A 440 18.93 -28.83 1.17
N TRP A 441 19.41 -28.10 0.17
CA TRP A 441 19.40 -26.63 0.19
C TRP A 441 17.97 -26.08 0.22
N MET A 442 17.07 -26.60 -0.61
CA MET A 442 15.65 -26.22 -0.64
C MET A 442 14.95 -26.46 0.71
N GLN A 443 15.24 -27.60 1.35
CA GLN A 443 14.71 -27.94 2.68
C GLN A 443 15.28 -27.05 3.79
N SER A 444 16.49 -26.51 3.61
CA SER A 444 17.10 -25.60 4.58
C SER A 444 16.54 -24.16 4.52
N LEU A 445 15.77 -23.81 3.49
CA LEU A 445 15.23 -22.46 3.33
C LEU A 445 14.14 -22.19 4.38
N THR A 446 14.41 -21.20 5.22
CA THR A 446 13.46 -20.65 6.21
C THR A 446 12.89 -19.31 5.74
N PHE A 447 11.67 -19.04 6.17
CA PHE A 447 11.05 -17.73 6.06
C PHE A 447 11.53 -16.87 7.23
N THR A 448 12.25 -15.79 6.93
CA THR A 448 13.06 -15.11 7.94
C THR A 448 12.41 -13.82 8.46
N HIS A 449 11.70 -13.07 7.61
CA HIS A 449 11.34 -11.68 7.90
C HIS A 449 9.83 -11.43 7.89
N LEU A 450 9.26 -11.23 9.08
CA LEU A 450 7.87 -10.81 9.31
C LEU A 450 7.77 -9.43 10.00
N GLU A 451 8.91 -8.77 10.18
CA GLU A 451 9.05 -7.59 11.06
C GLU A 451 9.03 -6.26 10.32
N ASP A 452 9.05 -6.27 8.98
CA ASP A 452 9.25 -5.07 8.17
C ASP A 452 8.28 -3.93 8.52
N SER A 453 6.98 -4.22 8.67
CA SER A 453 5.97 -3.23 9.03
C SER A 453 6.23 -2.64 10.42
N VAL A 454 6.65 -3.45 11.39
CA VAL A 454 6.99 -3.00 12.74
C VAL A 454 8.25 -2.14 12.70
N LEU A 455 9.29 -2.63 12.03
CA LEU A 455 10.59 -2.00 11.87
C LEU A 455 10.48 -0.63 11.20
N MET A 456 9.81 -0.57 10.06
CA MET A 456 9.66 0.64 9.24
C MET A 456 8.82 1.69 9.97
N SER A 457 7.76 1.25 10.65
CA SER A 457 6.87 2.10 11.42
C SER A 457 7.54 2.63 12.69
N ALA A 458 8.30 1.80 13.40
CA ALA A 458 9.08 2.22 14.56
C ALA A 458 10.16 3.23 14.18
N TYR A 459 10.87 3.00 13.07
CA TYR A 459 11.86 3.95 12.55
C TYR A 459 11.27 5.31 12.16
N GLN A 460 10.07 5.34 11.57
CA GLN A 460 9.38 6.61 11.28
C GLN A 460 8.82 7.28 12.52
N LEU A 461 8.24 6.49 13.42
CA LEU A 461 7.72 6.97 14.70
C LEU A 461 8.82 7.67 15.50
N SER A 462 10.02 7.09 15.58
CA SER A 462 11.16 7.67 16.30
C SER A 462 11.55 9.05 15.74
N ARG A 463 11.48 9.22 14.40
CA ARG A 463 11.80 10.45 13.68
C ARG A 463 10.67 11.48 13.60
N ASN A 464 9.49 11.18 14.18
CA ASN A 464 8.27 12.01 14.06
C ASN A 464 7.83 12.24 12.60
N ILE A 465 8.06 11.25 11.73
CA ILE A 465 7.62 11.28 10.33
C ILE A 465 6.23 10.64 10.23
N SER A 466 5.29 11.34 9.60
CA SER A 466 3.94 10.81 9.35
C SER A 466 3.93 9.94 8.11
N PHE A 467 3.09 8.90 8.09
CA PHE A 467 2.85 8.03 6.93
C PHE A 467 2.53 8.79 5.63
N ASN A 468 1.84 9.94 5.74
CA ASN A 468 1.39 10.74 4.61
C ASN A 468 2.42 11.80 4.18
N ASP A 469 3.63 11.81 4.75
CA ASP A 469 4.69 12.70 4.29
C ASP A 469 5.04 12.28 2.85
N PRO A 470 5.01 13.18 1.85
CA PRO A 470 5.25 12.79 0.47
C PRO A 470 6.60 12.09 0.37
N ILE A 471 6.55 10.83 -0.07
CA ILE A 471 7.71 9.97 -0.27
C ILE A 471 8.25 10.26 -1.68
N GLY A 472 9.56 10.44 -1.79
CA GLY A 472 10.25 10.99 -2.96
C GLY A 472 9.72 10.57 -4.33
N THR A 473 8.98 11.46 -4.97
CA THR A 473 9.10 11.84 -6.39
C THR A 473 8.58 13.26 -6.56
N THR A 474 9.29 14.01 -7.39
CA THR A 474 8.96 15.32 -7.96
C THR A 474 7.51 15.46 -8.40
N ASP A 475 6.93 16.61 -8.07
CA ASP A 475 5.73 17.24 -8.63
C ASP A 475 4.43 16.40 -8.72
N SER A 476 3.45 16.86 -7.94
CA SER A 476 2.01 16.91 -8.29
C SER A 476 1.00 15.85 -7.82
N ASP A 477 1.24 15.05 -6.77
CA ASP A 477 0.13 14.38 -6.07
C ASP A 477 -0.04 14.88 -4.63
N THR A 478 -0.71 16.03 -4.54
CA THR A 478 -1.19 16.67 -3.32
C THR A 478 -2.06 15.71 -2.51
N VAL A 479 -1.47 15.03 -1.51
CA VAL A 479 -2.24 14.67 -0.32
C VAL A 479 -2.70 16.01 0.27
N ILE A 480 -3.92 16.42 -0.03
CA ILE A 480 -4.55 17.60 0.56
C ILE A 480 -4.69 17.28 2.05
N ARG A 481 -3.70 17.67 2.85
CA ARG A 481 -3.85 17.68 4.30
C ARG A 481 -4.84 18.77 4.66
N SER A 482 -5.99 18.38 5.21
CA SER A 482 -7.00 19.32 5.68
C SER A 482 -6.52 20.18 6.85
N LEU A 483 -5.55 19.71 7.63
CA LEU A 483 -5.00 20.39 8.80
C LEU A 483 -3.46 20.43 8.79
N PRO A 484 -2.83 21.46 9.38
CA PRO A 484 -1.39 21.50 9.60
C PRO A 484 -0.86 20.29 10.38
N LYS A 485 0.34 19.81 10.04
CA LYS A 485 0.97 18.63 10.67
C LYS A 485 1.02 18.73 12.19
N TRP A 486 1.38 19.89 12.71
CA TRP A 486 1.51 20.11 14.15
C TRP A 486 0.18 19.98 14.89
N ILE A 487 -0.97 20.31 14.27
CA ILE A 487 -2.29 20.04 14.88
C ILE A 487 -2.57 18.54 14.87
N MET A 488 -2.21 17.84 13.80
CA MET A 488 -2.50 16.41 13.60
C MET A 488 -1.62 15.46 14.40
N GLN A 489 -0.48 15.95 14.87
CA GLN A 489 0.59 15.14 15.46
C GLN A 489 0.12 14.11 16.51
N PRO A 490 -0.77 14.43 17.49
CA PRO A 490 -1.20 13.43 18.48
C PRO A 490 -1.93 12.24 17.84
N LEU A 491 -2.76 12.52 16.84
CA LEU A 491 -3.55 11.52 16.15
C LEU A 491 -2.68 10.66 15.23
N GLU A 492 -1.73 11.27 14.53
CA GLU A 492 -0.76 10.56 13.67
C GLU A 492 0.13 9.63 14.51
N ILE A 493 0.64 10.10 15.65
CA ILE A 493 1.42 9.29 16.58
C ILE A 493 0.59 8.10 17.09
N LYS A 494 -0.65 8.34 17.54
CA LYS A 494 -1.52 7.24 18.01
C LYS A 494 -1.83 6.24 16.89
N GLY A 495 -2.08 6.73 15.68
CA GLY A 495 -2.29 5.88 14.51
C GLY A 495 -1.10 4.95 14.25
N MET A 496 0.12 5.49 14.31
CA MET A 496 1.36 4.74 14.15
C MET A 496 1.59 3.72 15.28
N VAL A 497 1.32 4.11 16.53
CA VAL A 497 1.38 3.19 17.68
C VAL A 497 0.44 2.01 17.50
N ASN A 498 -0.82 2.26 17.10
CA ASN A 498 -1.79 1.20 16.87
C ASN A 498 -1.38 0.30 15.70
N HIS A 499 -0.79 0.86 14.64
CA HIS A 499 -0.26 0.09 13.52
C HIS A 499 0.86 -0.84 13.99
N ILE A 500 1.84 -0.33 14.74
CA ILE A 500 2.95 -1.13 15.29
C ILE A 500 2.40 -2.27 16.16
N GLN A 501 1.50 -1.97 17.10
CA GLN A 501 0.92 -2.99 17.98
C GLN A 501 0.16 -4.08 17.21
N ALA A 502 -0.58 -3.69 16.18
CA ALA A 502 -1.27 -4.62 15.29
C ALA A 502 -0.29 -5.49 14.48
N SER A 503 0.76 -4.89 13.91
CA SER A 503 1.78 -5.64 13.16
C SER A 503 2.55 -6.60 14.06
N MET A 504 2.80 -6.24 15.32
CA MET A 504 3.43 -7.13 16.30
C MET A 504 2.55 -8.34 16.66
N SER A 505 1.24 -8.14 16.83
CA SER A 505 0.33 -9.28 17.09
C SER A 505 0.25 -10.22 15.89
N LEU A 506 0.16 -9.66 14.68
CA LEU A 506 0.12 -10.43 13.43
C LEU A 506 1.40 -11.21 13.16
N ARG A 507 2.56 -10.63 13.46
CA ARG A 507 3.85 -11.34 13.38
C ARG A 507 3.82 -12.61 14.21
N LYS A 508 3.37 -12.54 15.46
CA LYS A 508 3.29 -13.70 16.36
C LYS A 508 2.37 -14.78 15.79
N GLU A 509 1.19 -14.39 15.31
CA GLU A 509 0.25 -15.32 14.68
C GLU A 509 0.85 -15.98 13.42
N CYS A 510 1.48 -15.19 12.54
CA CYS A 510 2.09 -15.70 11.31
C CYS A 510 3.22 -16.71 11.60
N MET A 511 4.05 -16.45 12.62
CA MET A 511 5.10 -17.38 13.04
C MET A 511 4.54 -18.70 13.58
N GLU A 512 3.37 -18.69 14.22
CA GLU A 512 2.69 -19.92 14.64
C GLU A 512 2.05 -20.67 13.46
N LEU A 513 1.53 -19.95 12.47
CA LEU A 513 0.86 -20.54 11.31
C LEU A 513 1.83 -21.15 10.30
N ILE A 514 3.03 -20.59 10.14
CA ILE A 514 3.97 -21.05 9.11
C ILE A 514 4.49 -22.47 9.37
N GLY A 515 4.41 -22.97 10.60
CA GLY A 515 4.78 -24.35 10.94
C GLY A 515 3.63 -25.36 10.75
N LYS A 516 2.40 -24.90 10.51
CA LYS A 516 1.24 -25.79 10.36
C LYS A 516 1.23 -26.46 8.98
N PRO A 517 0.69 -27.69 8.86
CA PRO A 517 0.54 -28.36 7.56
C PRO A 517 -0.35 -27.57 6.60
N GLN A 518 -1.42 -26.96 7.13
CA GLN A 518 -2.34 -26.09 6.40
C GLN A 518 -2.35 -24.71 7.05
N ILE A 519 -2.32 -23.67 6.22
CA ILE A 519 -2.48 -22.28 6.64
C ILE A 519 -3.97 -21.94 6.53
N PRO A 520 -4.69 -21.75 7.65
CA PRO A 520 -6.10 -21.42 7.62
C PRO A 520 -6.30 -20.06 6.94
N MET A 521 -7.40 -19.93 6.19
CA MET A 521 -7.78 -18.63 5.64
C MET A 521 -8.23 -17.71 6.79
N PRO A 522 -7.82 -16.43 6.80
CA PRO A 522 -8.36 -15.46 7.75
C PRO A 522 -9.89 -15.37 7.60
N ARG A 523 -10.62 -15.36 8.72
CA ARG A 523 -12.07 -15.15 8.70
C ARG A 523 -12.36 -13.72 8.20
N PRO A 524 -13.38 -13.48 7.37
CA PRO A 524 -13.70 -12.14 6.85
C PRO A 524 -13.88 -11.07 7.93
N VAL A 525 -14.39 -11.47 9.11
CA VAL A 525 -14.65 -10.59 10.27
C VAL A 525 -13.40 -10.38 11.14
N ALA A 526 -12.35 -11.19 10.96
CA ALA A 526 -11.10 -11.09 11.72
C ALA A 526 -10.12 -10.06 11.13
N MET A 527 -10.34 -9.57 9.90
CA MET A 527 -9.52 -8.54 9.23
C MET A 527 -9.71 -7.16 9.86
N LYS A 528 -9.24 -6.98 11.09
CA LYS A 528 -9.33 -5.73 11.85
C LYS A 528 -8.20 -4.75 11.52
N HIS A 529 -7.14 -5.21 10.86
CA HIS A 529 -5.91 -4.43 10.68
C HIS A 529 -5.59 -4.16 9.20
N LEU A 530 -6.01 -2.98 8.70
CA LEU A 530 -5.29 -2.18 7.70
C LEU A 530 -4.91 -2.86 6.37
N GLY A 531 -5.53 -3.98 5.99
CA GLY A 531 -5.12 -4.79 4.84
C GLY A 531 -3.77 -5.52 5.01
N LEU A 532 -3.09 -5.34 6.15
CA LEU A 532 -1.80 -5.96 6.47
C LEU A 532 -1.93 -7.48 6.57
N GLU A 533 -2.98 -7.97 7.23
CA GLU A 533 -3.21 -9.39 7.46
C GLU A 533 -3.28 -10.19 6.15
N LYS A 534 -3.97 -9.64 5.16
CA LYS A 534 -4.10 -10.23 3.82
C LYS A 534 -2.74 -10.29 3.12
N SER A 535 -1.93 -9.24 3.25
CA SER A 535 -0.56 -9.20 2.70
C SER A 535 0.33 -10.27 3.34
N TYR A 536 0.38 -10.32 4.68
CA TYR A 536 1.16 -11.31 5.42
C TYR A 536 0.74 -12.75 5.10
N HIS A 537 -0.57 -13.01 5.06
CA HIS A 537 -1.12 -14.32 4.71
C HIS A 537 -0.77 -14.73 3.28
N ASP A 538 -1.01 -13.85 2.30
CA ASP A 538 -0.72 -14.12 0.88
C ASP A 538 0.78 -14.39 0.66
N ILE A 539 1.67 -13.66 1.35
CA ILE A 539 3.12 -13.85 1.26
C ILE A 539 3.55 -15.19 1.86
N MET A 540 3.08 -15.50 3.08
CA MET A 540 3.39 -16.76 3.74
C MET A 540 2.89 -17.97 2.94
N LEU A 541 1.67 -17.87 2.40
CA LEU A 541 1.09 -18.89 1.54
C LEU A 541 1.93 -19.08 0.27
N LYS A 542 2.30 -17.98 -0.39
CA LYS A 542 3.16 -18.02 -1.58
C LYS A 542 4.53 -18.63 -1.29
N PHE A 543 5.14 -18.30 -0.15
CA PHE A 543 6.41 -18.88 0.28
C PHE A 543 6.29 -20.39 0.47
N ARG A 544 5.36 -20.85 1.33
CA ARG A 544 5.15 -22.28 1.61
C ARG A 544 4.79 -23.06 0.35
N SER A 545 3.82 -22.57 -0.43
CA SER A 545 3.40 -23.23 -1.67
C SER A 545 4.54 -23.37 -2.67
N ALA A 546 5.31 -22.31 -2.90
CA ALA A 546 6.44 -22.36 -3.82
C ALA A 546 7.55 -23.26 -3.27
N LYS A 547 7.83 -23.22 -1.96
CA LYS A 547 8.87 -24.04 -1.36
C LYS A 547 8.56 -25.53 -1.50
N ASP A 548 7.38 -25.91 -1.04
CA ASP A 548 6.94 -27.31 -0.94
C ASP A 548 6.70 -27.93 -2.34
N ALA A 549 6.25 -27.13 -3.32
CA ALA A 549 6.17 -27.54 -4.73
C ALA A 549 7.55 -27.75 -5.37
N ASN A 550 8.51 -26.85 -5.15
CA ASN A 550 9.87 -26.98 -5.65
C ASN A 550 10.61 -28.17 -5.02
N GLU A 551 10.38 -28.44 -3.74
CA GLU A 551 10.89 -29.63 -3.03
C GLU A 551 10.37 -30.92 -3.68
N THR A 552 9.06 -30.98 -3.97
CA THR A 552 8.44 -32.10 -4.67
C THR A 552 9.00 -32.27 -6.09
N ALA A 553 9.22 -31.17 -6.82
CA ALA A 553 9.79 -31.19 -8.17
C ALA A 553 11.24 -31.72 -8.19
N LEU A 554 12.07 -31.32 -7.22
CA LEU A 554 13.43 -31.85 -7.06
C LEU A 554 13.41 -33.34 -6.72
N ALA A 555 12.51 -33.79 -5.84
CA ALA A 555 12.36 -35.21 -5.52
C ALA A 555 11.95 -36.04 -6.75
N LEU A 556 11.03 -35.52 -7.57
CA LEU A 556 10.66 -36.14 -8.84
C LEU A 556 11.87 -36.24 -9.80
N LYS A 557 12.70 -35.20 -9.87
CA LYS A 557 13.94 -35.22 -10.68
C LYS A 557 14.94 -36.26 -10.17
N ILE A 558 15.14 -36.36 -8.85
CA ILE A 558 15.98 -37.39 -8.23
C ILE A 558 15.48 -38.79 -8.59
N TYR A 559 14.18 -39.05 -8.42
CA TYR A 559 13.59 -40.34 -8.75
C TYR A 559 13.83 -40.72 -10.22
N ARG A 560 13.66 -39.76 -11.15
CA ARG A 560 13.94 -40.00 -12.57
C ARG A 560 15.40 -40.38 -12.82
N VAL A 561 16.35 -39.70 -12.17
CA VAL A 561 17.78 -39.98 -12.32
C VAL A 561 18.15 -41.34 -11.75
N GLU A 562 17.48 -41.79 -10.69
CA GLU A 562 17.72 -43.10 -10.06
C GLU A 562 17.08 -44.26 -10.83
N HIS A 563 15.87 -44.07 -11.34
CA HIS A 563 15.05 -45.15 -11.90
C HIS A 563 14.85 -45.06 -13.43
N GLY A 564 15.35 -44.02 -14.08
CA GLY A 564 15.23 -43.78 -15.52
C GLY A 564 13.84 -43.30 -15.99
N SER A 565 12.84 -43.21 -15.10
CA SER A 565 11.53 -42.65 -15.41
C SER A 565 10.90 -41.99 -14.19
N TYR A 566 9.95 -41.07 -14.40
CA TYR A 566 9.18 -40.49 -13.29
C TYR A 566 8.28 -41.55 -12.62
N PRO A 567 7.91 -41.39 -11.33
CA PRO A 567 7.10 -42.38 -10.62
C PRO A 567 5.67 -42.42 -11.17
N LYS A 568 4.91 -43.50 -10.91
CA LYS A 568 3.49 -43.54 -11.28
C LYS A 568 2.67 -42.66 -10.34
N THR A 569 3.07 -42.60 -9.07
CA THR A 569 2.42 -41.84 -8.01
C THR A 569 3.45 -41.12 -7.14
N THR A 570 3.08 -39.99 -6.53
CA THR A 570 3.99 -39.25 -5.64
C THR A 570 4.38 -40.05 -4.39
N ARG A 571 3.58 -41.04 -3.98
CA ARG A 571 3.89 -41.90 -2.81
C ARG A 571 5.20 -42.66 -2.95
N GLU A 572 5.64 -42.96 -4.17
CA GLU A 572 6.93 -43.62 -4.44
C GLU A 572 8.15 -42.74 -4.08
N LEU A 573 7.96 -41.44 -3.81
CA LEU A 573 9.02 -40.56 -3.35
C LEU A 573 9.37 -40.76 -1.87
N VAL A 574 8.54 -41.47 -1.11
CA VAL A 574 8.65 -41.69 0.33
C VAL A 574 8.91 -43.18 0.62
N PRO A 575 9.79 -43.55 1.56
CA PRO A 575 10.59 -42.68 2.43
C PRO A 575 11.99 -42.36 1.88
N GLU A 576 12.38 -42.93 0.74
CA GLU A 576 13.78 -42.95 0.27
C GLU A 576 14.32 -41.57 -0.15
N ILE A 577 13.49 -40.74 -0.78
CA ILE A 577 13.89 -39.39 -1.24
C ILE A 577 13.34 -38.32 -0.29
N LEU A 578 12.06 -38.42 0.07
CA LEU A 578 11.37 -37.51 0.99
C LEU A 578 10.95 -38.23 2.26
N LYS A 579 11.07 -37.56 3.41
CA LYS A 579 10.57 -38.08 4.69
C LYS A 579 9.06 -38.20 4.70
N ASN A 580 8.37 -37.17 4.20
CA ASN A 580 6.92 -37.08 4.06
C ASN A 580 6.60 -36.32 2.78
N LEU A 581 5.42 -36.54 2.22
CA LEU A 581 4.95 -35.73 1.10
C LEU A 581 4.56 -34.32 1.58
N PRO A 582 5.12 -33.26 0.97
CA PRO A 582 4.66 -31.90 1.24
C PRO A 582 3.18 -31.75 0.86
N LEU A 583 2.43 -31.04 1.71
CA LEU A 583 1.02 -30.75 1.50
C LEU A 583 0.88 -29.32 1.01
N ASP A 584 -0.05 -29.08 0.09
CA ASP A 584 -0.42 -27.74 -0.33
C ASP A 584 -0.98 -26.98 0.89
N PRO A 585 -0.35 -25.86 1.30
CA PRO A 585 -0.73 -25.15 2.52
C PRO A 585 -2.13 -24.52 2.43
N LEU A 586 -2.71 -24.34 1.25
CA LEU A 586 -4.07 -23.84 1.08
C LEU A 586 -5.09 -24.96 1.33
N THR A 587 -4.88 -26.12 0.72
CA THR A 587 -5.88 -27.21 0.69
C THR A 587 -5.66 -28.27 1.78
N GLY A 588 -4.45 -28.37 2.33
CA GLY A 588 -4.04 -29.45 3.22
C GLY A 588 -3.90 -30.81 2.51
N GLN A 589 -3.96 -30.84 1.17
CA GLN A 589 -3.86 -32.06 0.36
C GLN A 589 -2.50 -32.13 -0.36
N PRO A 590 -2.03 -33.32 -0.76
CA PRO A 590 -0.87 -33.42 -1.63
C PRO A 590 -1.06 -32.65 -2.94
N TYR A 591 0.03 -32.11 -3.48
CA TYR A 591 0.02 -31.43 -4.79
C TYR A 591 -0.49 -32.32 -5.92
N VAL A 592 -1.17 -31.71 -6.89
CA VAL A 592 -1.73 -32.44 -8.04
C VAL A 592 -0.59 -32.76 -9.01
N TYR A 593 -0.17 -34.03 -9.01
CA TYR A 593 0.85 -34.56 -9.89
C TYR A 593 0.23 -35.23 -11.11
N ARG A 594 0.70 -34.86 -12.31
CA ARG A 594 0.33 -35.51 -13.58
C ARG A 594 1.59 -36.02 -14.26
N ARG A 595 1.71 -37.34 -14.39
CA ARG A 595 2.71 -37.95 -15.27
C ARG A 595 2.21 -37.85 -16.71
N LEU A 596 2.94 -37.12 -17.55
CA LEU A 596 2.59 -36.99 -18.97
C LEU A 596 3.15 -38.15 -19.78
N ASN A 597 4.41 -38.53 -19.53
CA ASN A 597 5.04 -39.74 -20.08
C ASN A 597 6.18 -40.24 -19.16
N HIS A 598 7.05 -41.13 -19.65
CA HIS A 598 8.19 -41.63 -18.85
C HIS A 598 9.22 -40.54 -18.48
N HIS A 599 9.26 -39.44 -19.24
CA HIS A 599 10.27 -38.40 -19.21
C HIS A 599 9.70 -37.00 -18.97
N THR A 600 8.40 -36.84 -18.74
CA THR A 600 7.79 -35.54 -18.45
C THR A 600 6.68 -35.61 -17.40
N PHE A 601 6.57 -34.57 -16.57
CA PHE A 601 5.50 -34.39 -15.60
C PHE A 601 5.02 -32.94 -15.53
N GLU A 602 3.84 -32.78 -14.92
CA GLU A 602 3.32 -31.52 -14.42
C GLU A 602 2.97 -31.65 -12.93
N LEU A 603 3.19 -30.56 -12.19
CA LEU A 603 2.82 -30.40 -10.80
C LEU A 603 2.01 -29.10 -10.68
N GLU A 604 0.81 -29.21 -10.16
CA GLU A 604 -0.12 -28.10 -10.01
C GLU A 604 -0.25 -27.70 -8.54
N TYR A 605 -0.13 -26.38 -8.28
CA TYR A 605 -0.23 -25.81 -6.94
C TYR A 605 -0.88 -24.42 -6.95
N TYR A 606 -1.41 -24.00 -5.80
CA TYR A 606 -2.02 -22.67 -5.64
C TYR A 606 -1.10 -21.73 -4.88
N SER A 607 -0.91 -20.52 -5.41
CA SER A 607 -0.15 -19.46 -4.74
C SER A 607 -1.05 -18.44 -4.04
N ARG A 608 -2.37 -18.45 -4.31
CA ARG A 608 -3.38 -17.62 -3.65
C ARG A 608 -4.76 -18.26 -3.78
N LYS A 609 -5.66 -17.97 -2.84
CA LYS A 609 -7.08 -18.37 -2.96
C LYS A 609 -7.72 -17.72 -4.19
N ASN A 610 -8.51 -18.50 -4.93
CA ASN A 610 -9.20 -18.09 -6.17
C ASN A 610 -8.26 -17.62 -7.30
N SER A 611 -6.95 -17.86 -7.22
CA SER A 611 -6.05 -17.64 -8.36
C SER A 611 -6.12 -18.82 -9.33
N LYS A 612 -5.69 -18.58 -10.58
CA LYS A 612 -5.35 -19.68 -11.46
C LYS A 612 -4.26 -20.55 -10.81
N PRO A 613 -4.32 -21.88 -10.96
CA PRO A 613 -3.24 -22.75 -10.50
C PRO A 613 -1.94 -22.40 -11.22
N VAL A 614 -0.83 -22.52 -10.50
CA VAL A 614 0.50 -22.48 -11.09
C VAL A 614 0.87 -23.90 -11.51
N ILE A 615 1.27 -24.06 -12.77
CA ILE A 615 1.70 -25.35 -13.32
C ILE A 615 3.22 -25.32 -13.44
N PHE A 616 3.88 -26.16 -12.64
CA PHE A 616 5.27 -26.53 -12.83
C PHE A 616 5.29 -27.66 -13.85
N SER A 617 5.97 -27.48 -14.99
CA SER A 617 6.18 -28.53 -15.99
C SER A 617 7.65 -28.92 -16.01
N SER A 618 7.97 -30.20 -16.23
CA SER A 618 9.35 -30.63 -16.44
C SER A 618 9.82 -30.47 -17.90
N ILE A 619 8.96 -29.98 -18.80
CA ILE A 619 9.30 -29.79 -20.21
C ILE A 619 10.23 -28.57 -20.31
N PRO A 620 11.39 -28.69 -20.98
CA PRO A 620 12.25 -27.55 -21.25
C PRO A 620 11.49 -26.48 -22.04
N SER A 621 11.39 -25.28 -21.45
CA SER A 621 10.68 -24.14 -22.02
C SER A 621 11.50 -22.88 -21.75
N TYR A 622 12.15 -22.35 -22.78
CA TYR A 622 13.01 -21.18 -22.69
C TYR A 622 13.15 -20.51 -24.05
#